data_AF-J5KF05-F1
#
_entry.id   AF-J5KF05-F1
#
_cell.length_a   1.000
_cell.length_b   1.000
_cell.length_c   1.000
_cell.angle_alpha   90.00
_cell.angle_beta   90.00
_cell.angle_gamma   90.00
#
_symmetry.space_group_name_H-M   'P 1'
#
loop_
_entity.id
_entity.type
_entity.pdbx_description
1 polymer ?
#
loop_
_entity_poly.entity_id
_entity_poly.type
_entity_poly.pdbx_seq_one_letter_code
_entity_poly.pdbx_strand_id
1 'polypeptide(L)'
;MANCVTYELICPIGATGGECRWSISCCDGSFQRVILQEGEISTPCIDLDSTLYNGEPIARNSISGITNFVDVPCTSACGTVNPAPNPTPPSPPTPPTPPSPPTPAPTPAPDYCLGAENEVTIQNISGSNKFVFGGNYGTYGTNVGTYVLKNVPAAHPIAIQNFNLTNVITYTGTNSVGPKVGLDGNTYTYYWGDVTITVVGGYGIISYECYYHGYMGGQNNLIYNSTTCSVPSPTPPAPTPPTPPTPSTVPPVPSPVTTEYTLTYADSVKGWPSFYSYIPEYMMGMNNYLYSFKGGNLYKHNTNEVRNNYYGQQYDSQITSVFNQNPLENKIFKTLNLESDSAWTVNSKTDIQDEGYVDYRWFEKKEGAYFAYLRKTNQIPAPDNEFALRSANGIGKTSGWNLQSNVLTVNFSVNPLVSIGDIVSIGDYLYFSEPQYTTVKFAGQITNIEVDLRSGINRLFANTSITGAQTIGVTDPYMLYIKNIEAEVNGMLGHQLNFTLTNSSTTSVELFAVEAEVMKSYP
;
A
#
# COMPACT_ATOMS: atom_id res chain seq x y z
N MET A 1 42.40 8.23 0.60
CA MET A 1 41.60 7.89 -0.59
C MET A 1 40.20 8.29 -0.22
N ALA A 2 39.56 9.18 -0.99
CA ALA A 2 38.19 9.60 -0.75
C ALA A 2 37.25 8.38 -0.69
N ASN A 3 36.34 8.36 0.27
CA ASN A 3 35.31 7.32 0.38
C ASN A 3 34.24 7.54 -0.69
N CYS A 4 34.45 6.91 -1.84
CA CYS A 4 33.71 7.19 -3.05
C CYS A 4 32.69 6.12 -3.42
N VAL A 5 31.44 6.54 -3.57
CA VAL A 5 30.28 5.66 -3.76
C VAL A 5 29.31 6.24 -4.79
N THR A 6 28.55 5.38 -5.46
CA THR A 6 27.49 5.82 -6.37
C THR A 6 26.19 6.13 -5.64
N TYR A 7 25.57 7.25 -6.01
CA TYR A 7 24.20 7.59 -5.65
C TYR A 7 23.31 7.53 -6.88
N GLU A 8 22.02 7.25 -6.70
CA GLU A 8 21.01 7.41 -7.74
C GLU A 8 20.19 8.67 -7.46
N LEU A 9 20.24 9.62 -8.39
CA LEU A 9 19.47 10.85 -8.39
C LEU A 9 18.29 10.65 -9.34
N ILE A 10 17.07 10.77 -8.83
CA ILE A 10 15.84 10.54 -9.59
C ILE A 10 15.03 11.82 -9.59
N CYS A 11 14.64 12.29 -10.78
CA CYS A 11 13.62 13.31 -10.90
C CYS A 11 12.26 12.66 -11.18
N PRO A 12 11.31 12.66 -10.23
CA PRO A 12 10.03 12.01 -10.42
C PRO A 12 9.20 12.70 -11.51
N ILE A 13 8.34 11.94 -12.18
CA ILE A 13 7.33 12.49 -13.12
C ILE A 13 6.38 13.39 -12.32
N GLY A 14 6.13 14.62 -12.79
CA GLY A 14 5.38 15.63 -12.05
C GLY A 14 6.23 16.47 -11.10
N ALA A 15 7.56 16.48 -11.25
CA ALA A 15 8.45 17.34 -10.49
C ALA A 15 8.04 18.81 -10.61
N THR A 16 7.96 19.51 -9.47
CA THR A 16 7.58 20.93 -9.44
C THR A 16 8.61 21.76 -10.21
N GLY A 17 8.19 22.35 -11.34
CA GLY A 17 9.06 23.08 -12.26
C GLY A 17 9.61 22.27 -13.43
N GLY A 18 9.25 20.98 -13.56
CA GLY A 18 9.63 20.11 -14.68
C GLY A 18 11.06 19.55 -14.63
N GLU A 19 11.84 19.94 -13.62
CA GLU A 19 13.25 19.54 -13.47
C GLU A 19 13.64 19.42 -11.99
N CYS A 20 14.68 18.64 -11.72
CA CYS A 20 15.29 18.45 -10.42
C CYS A 20 16.77 18.80 -10.50
N ARG A 21 17.28 19.49 -9.47
CA ARG A 21 18.61 20.09 -9.46
C ARG A 21 19.36 19.64 -8.21
N TRP A 22 20.56 19.10 -8.37
CA TRP A 22 21.47 18.74 -7.28
C TRP A 22 22.81 19.43 -7.42
N SER A 23 23.50 19.62 -6.30
CA SER A 23 24.92 19.95 -6.24
C SER A 23 25.66 18.84 -5.52
N ILE A 24 26.68 18.27 -6.15
CA ILE A 24 27.40 17.09 -5.67
C ILE A 24 28.89 17.37 -5.56
N SER A 25 29.53 16.68 -4.61
CA SER A 25 30.98 16.61 -4.49
C SER A 25 31.48 15.36 -5.20
N CYS A 26 32.24 15.54 -6.28
CA CYS A 26 32.79 14.44 -7.06
C CYS A 26 34.04 13.86 -6.39
N CYS A 27 34.28 12.58 -6.68
CA CYS A 27 35.42 11.81 -6.18
C CYS A 27 36.82 12.29 -6.56
N ASP A 28 36.93 13.14 -7.58
CA ASP A 28 38.17 13.79 -7.99
C ASP A 28 38.38 15.14 -7.28
N GLY A 29 37.51 15.50 -6.33
CA GLY A 29 37.51 16.78 -5.63
C GLY A 29 36.85 17.92 -6.41
N SER A 30 36.26 17.66 -7.58
CA SER A 30 35.48 18.65 -8.33
C SER A 30 34.04 18.75 -7.82
N PHE A 31 33.34 19.83 -8.19
CA PHE A 31 31.95 20.05 -7.83
C PHE A 31 31.10 20.20 -9.08
N GLN A 32 29.97 19.50 -9.14
CA GLN A 32 29.08 19.55 -10.29
C GLN A 32 27.64 19.83 -9.89
N ARG A 33 26.92 20.46 -10.82
CA ARG A 33 25.47 20.60 -10.76
C ARG A 33 24.84 19.59 -11.70
N VAL A 34 24.02 18.72 -11.13
CA VAL A 34 23.22 17.76 -11.91
C VAL A 34 21.84 18.34 -12.08
N ILE A 35 21.36 18.43 -13.32
CA ILE A 35 20.01 18.86 -13.66
C ILE A 35 19.37 17.71 -14.43
N LEU A 36 18.25 17.21 -13.93
CA LEU A 36 17.46 16.15 -14.54
C LEU A 36 16.08 16.71 -14.89
N GLN A 37 15.56 16.37 -16.07
CA GLN A 37 14.17 16.60 -16.40
C GLN A 37 13.29 15.56 -15.69
N GLU A 38 11.99 15.85 -15.56
CA GLU A 38 11.05 14.89 -14.97
C GLU A 38 11.12 13.50 -15.66
N GLY A 39 11.18 12.45 -14.86
CA GLY A 39 11.36 11.07 -15.32
C GLY A 39 12.82 10.62 -15.56
N GLU A 40 13.81 11.52 -15.49
CA GLU A 40 15.22 11.16 -15.68
C GLU A 40 15.91 10.67 -14.39
N ILE A 41 16.94 9.84 -14.58
CA ILE A 41 17.78 9.26 -13.51
C ILE A 41 19.26 9.49 -13.85
N SER A 42 20.09 9.80 -12.85
CA SER A 42 21.55 9.89 -12.97
C SER A 42 22.24 9.16 -11.82
N THR A 43 23.37 8.51 -12.12
CA THR A 43 24.14 7.71 -11.14
C THR A 43 25.57 8.24 -10.92
N PRO A 44 25.75 9.43 -10.33
CA PRO A 44 27.08 10.00 -10.12
C PRO A 44 27.88 9.33 -8.99
N CYS A 45 29.20 9.49 -9.07
CA CYS A 45 30.14 9.16 -8.01
C CYS A 45 30.30 10.33 -7.04
N ILE A 46 29.99 10.09 -5.77
CA ILE A 46 29.99 11.09 -4.70
C ILE A 46 31.08 10.75 -3.67
N ASP A 47 31.87 11.76 -3.32
CA ASP A 47 32.82 11.70 -2.22
C ASP A 47 32.10 11.90 -0.88
N LEU A 48 31.93 10.82 -0.10
CA LEU A 48 31.25 10.86 1.20
C LEU A 48 32.03 11.62 2.28
N ASP A 49 33.33 11.81 2.09
CA ASP A 49 34.16 12.53 3.07
C ASP A 49 34.00 14.07 2.91
N SER A 50 33.29 14.52 1.88
CA SER A 50 33.00 15.93 1.64
C SER A 50 31.82 16.43 2.50
N THR A 51 32.01 17.57 3.16
CA THR A 51 30.99 18.20 4.03
C THR A 51 30.48 19.54 3.49
N LEU A 52 30.66 19.80 2.20
CA LEU A 52 30.47 21.13 1.60
C LEU A 52 29.03 21.65 1.64
N TYR A 53 28.05 20.77 1.76
CA TYR A 53 26.64 21.16 1.78
C TYR A 53 26.03 20.94 3.18
N ASN A 54 26.37 21.82 4.12
CA ASN A 54 25.89 21.77 5.51
C ASN A 54 26.20 20.45 6.24
N GLY A 55 27.36 19.86 5.99
CA GLY A 55 27.75 18.58 6.57
C GLY A 55 27.50 17.38 5.67
N GLU A 56 26.82 17.58 4.53
CA GLU A 56 26.52 16.51 3.57
C GLU A 56 27.34 16.65 2.27
N PRO A 57 27.61 15.53 1.57
CA PRO A 57 28.36 15.52 0.32
C PRO A 57 27.51 15.89 -0.92
N ILE A 58 26.18 15.96 -0.74
CA ILE A 58 25.17 16.30 -1.75
C ILE A 58 24.13 17.28 -1.19
N ALA A 59 23.72 18.25 -2.01
CA ALA A 59 22.54 19.09 -1.77
C ALA A 59 21.51 18.93 -2.88
N ARG A 60 20.25 18.69 -2.50
CA ARG A 60 19.11 18.89 -3.40
C ARG A 60 18.74 20.37 -3.39
N ASN A 61 18.81 21.00 -4.55
CA ASN A 61 18.53 22.43 -4.74
C ASN A 61 17.10 22.70 -5.25
N SER A 62 16.38 21.66 -5.66
CA SER A 62 14.99 21.72 -6.11
C SER A 62 14.00 21.22 -5.04
N ILE A 63 12.73 21.60 -5.19
CA ILE A 63 11.63 21.17 -4.32
C ILE A 63 11.35 19.67 -4.51
N SER A 64 11.49 19.18 -5.75
CA SER A 64 11.34 17.77 -6.12
C SER A 64 12.70 17.10 -6.37
N GLY A 65 12.78 15.78 -6.19
CA GLY A 65 13.99 14.99 -6.43
C GLY A 65 14.28 13.99 -5.30
N ILE A 66 14.52 12.74 -5.66
CA ILE A 66 14.81 11.64 -4.74
C ILE A 66 16.29 11.25 -4.89
N THR A 67 16.94 10.93 -3.77
CA THR A 67 18.31 10.42 -3.75
C THR A 67 18.31 9.06 -3.08
N ASN A 68 18.72 8.02 -3.79
CA ASN A 68 18.87 6.67 -3.26
C ASN A 68 20.34 6.30 -3.14
N PHE A 69 20.73 5.75 -2.01
CA PHE A 69 22.07 5.26 -1.77
C PHE A 69 22.23 3.87 -2.38
N VAL A 70 23.22 3.70 -3.28
CA VAL A 70 23.43 2.43 -4.00
C VAL A 70 24.65 1.66 -3.47
N ASP A 71 25.47 2.27 -2.60
CA ASP A 71 26.64 1.68 -1.91
C ASP A 71 27.60 0.87 -2.81
N VAL A 72 27.82 1.34 -4.04
CA VAL A 72 28.83 0.74 -4.94
C VAL A 72 30.06 1.64 -4.98
N PRO A 73 31.24 1.13 -4.60
CA PRO A 73 32.48 1.91 -4.66
C PRO A 73 32.80 2.35 -6.09
N CYS A 74 33.25 3.60 -6.27
CA CYS A 74 33.66 4.08 -7.58
C CYS A 74 34.83 5.08 -7.53
N THR A 75 35.47 5.32 -8.67
CA THR A 75 36.73 6.10 -8.74
C THR A 75 36.76 7.11 -9.89
N SER A 76 35.63 7.33 -10.57
CA SER A 76 35.54 8.25 -11.71
C SER A 76 35.19 9.68 -11.27
N ALA A 77 35.63 10.65 -12.07
CA ALA A 77 35.23 12.05 -11.97
C ALA A 77 33.77 12.19 -12.40
N CYS A 78 32.83 11.98 -11.47
CA CYS A 78 31.39 12.11 -11.72
C CYS A 78 30.92 11.38 -13.00
N GLY A 79 31.44 10.17 -13.27
CA GLY A 79 30.96 9.29 -14.35
C GLY A 79 31.87 9.09 -15.57
N THR A 80 33.07 9.67 -15.70
CA THR A 80 34.00 9.33 -16.81
C THR A 80 35.14 8.41 -16.40
N VAL A 81 35.29 7.27 -17.10
CA VAL A 81 36.37 6.28 -16.94
C VAL A 81 37.77 6.92 -17.06
N ASN A 82 38.64 6.64 -16.09
CA ASN A 82 40.04 7.07 -16.03
C ASN A 82 40.89 6.39 -17.13
N PRO A 83 41.58 7.16 -18.00
CA PRO A 83 42.42 6.62 -19.06
C PRO A 83 43.87 6.34 -18.59
N ALA A 84 44.32 5.11 -18.83
CA ALA A 84 45.70 4.64 -19.10
C ALA A 84 46.45 3.85 -17.98
N PRO A 85 47.35 2.91 -18.37
CA PRO A 85 48.68 3.31 -18.87
C PRO A 85 49.19 2.65 -20.18
N ASN A 86 49.57 3.53 -21.13
CA ASN A 86 50.76 3.59 -22.02
C ASN A 86 51.13 2.46 -23.05
N PRO A 87 51.90 2.77 -24.13
CA PRO A 87 51.51 3.49 -25.36
C PRO A 87 51.80 2.68 -26.66
N THR A 88 51.16 3.05 -27.77
CA THR A 88 51.59 2.65 -29.13
C THR A 88 51.54 3.88 -30.07
N PRO A 89 52.49 4.04 -31.02
CA PRO A 89 52.92 5.33 -31.58
C PRO A 89 51.96 5.96 -32.62
N PRO A 90 52.18 7.23 -32.99
CA PRO A 90 51.19 8.04 -33.68
C PRO A 90 51.12 7.73 -35.17
N SER A 91 49.93 7.77 -35.73
CA SER A 91 49.68 8.03 -37.16
C SER A 91 48.17 8.18 -37.37
N PRO A 92 47.71 8.69 -38.52
CA PRO A 92 48.07 9.90 -39.27
C PRO A 92 46.76 10.73 -39.51
N PRO A 93 46.67 11.71 -40.44
CA PRO A 93 45.62 12.72 -40.40
C PRO A 93 44.21 12.14 -40.66
N THR A 94 43.23 12.84 -40.10
CA THR A 94 41.83 12.46 -39.93
C THR A 94 41.18 11.91 -41.21
N PRO A 95 40.77 10.63 -41.23
CA PRO A 95 39.83 10.10 -42.20
C PRO A 95 38.42 10.70 -41.97
N PRO A 96 37.58 10.78 -43.02
CA PRO A 96 36.22 11.33 -42.89
C PRO A 96 35.41 10.54 -41.86
N THR A 97 34.53 11.25 -41.17
CA THR A 97 33.67 10.77 -40.09
C THR A 97 33.05 9.42 -40.45
N PRO A 98 33.22 8.37 -39.62
CA PRO A 98 32.48 7.12 -39.81
C PRO A 98 30.98 7.40 -39.75
N PRO A 99 30.16 6.74 -40.58
CA PRO A 99 28.71 6.83 -40.43
C PRO A 99 28.34 6.38 -39.02
N SER A 100 27.35 7.05 -38.43
CA SER A 100 26.81 6.76 -37.11
C SER A 100 26.65 5.25 -36.89
N PRO A 101 26.87 4.73 -35.66
CA PRO A 101 26.50 3.37 -35.32
C PRO A 101 25.08 3.12 -35.83
N PRO A 102 24.81 1.99 -36.52
CA PRO A 102 23.48 1.73 -37.04
C PRO A 102 22.51 1.86 -35.88
N THR A 103 21.54 2.77 -36.04
CA THR A 103 20.35 2.84 -35.20
C THR A 103 19.91 1.40 -34.97
N PRO A 104 19.73 0.95 -33.71
CA PRO A 104 19.17 -0.37 -33.44
C PRO A 104 17.99 -0.56 -34.37
N ALA A 105 17.99 -1.66 -35.12
CA ALA A 105 16.93 -1.91 -36.10
C ALA A 105 15.59 -1.63 -35.41
N PRO A 106 14.71 -0.79 -35.98
CA PRO A 106 13.45 -0.44 -35.34
C PRO A 106 12.78 -1.74 -34.93
N THR A 107 12.43 -1.87 -33.64
CA THR A 107 11.71 -3.04 -33.15
C THR A 107 10.49 -3.20 -34.05
N PRO A 108 10.32 -4.36 -34.70
CA PRO A 108 9.24 -4.56 -35.66
C PRO A 108 7.90 -4.22 -34.98
N ALA A 109 7.04 -3.52 -35.71
CA ALA A 109 5.69 -3.28 -35.24
C ALA A 109 4.98 -4.63 -35.10
N PRO A 110 4.40 -4.93 -33.93
CA PRO A 110 3.63 -6.15 -33.75
C PRO A 110 2.35 -6.09 -34.60
N ASP A 111 1.84 -7.24 -35.01
CA ASP A 111 0.59 -7.34 -35.77
C ASP A 111 -0.61 -6.86 -34.92
N TYR A 112 -0.59 -7.14 -33.62
CA TYR A 112 -1.64 -6.77 -32.67
C TYR A 112 -1.04 -6.33 -31.34
N CYS A 113 -1.67 -5.36 -30.65
CA CYS A 113 -1.32 -5.03 -29.28
C CYS A 113 -2.24 -5.77 -28.30
N LEU A 114 -1.69 -6.29 -27.21
CA LEU A 114 -2.48 -6.88 -26.13
C LEU A 114 -3.31 -5.79 -25.42
N GLY A 115 -4.58 -6.10 -25.13
CA GLY A 115 -5.43 -5.29 -24.26
C GLY A 115 -5.21 -5.62 -22.78
N ALA A 116 -5.88 -4.91 -21.86
CA ALA A 116 -5.80 -5.22 -20.43
C ALA A 116 -6.22 -6.67 -20.13
N GLU A 117 -7.21 -7.18 -20.86
CA GLU A 117 -7.63 -8.58 -20.84
C GLU A 117 -7.63 -9.14 -22.27
N ASN A 118 -7.16 -10.38 -22.42
CA ASN A 118 -7.04 -11.06 -23.70
C ASN A 118 -7.52 -12.50 -23.54
N GLU A 119 -8.68 -12.83 -24.12
CA GLU A 119 -9.14 -14.22 -24.18
C GLU A 119 -8.14 -15.09 -24.93
N VAL A 120 -7.77 -16.22 -24.33
CA VAL A 120 -6.86 -17.20 -24.92
C VAL A 120 -7.65 -18.33 -25.56
N THR A 121 -7.44 -18.51 -26.86
CA THR A 121 -7.97 -19.66 -27.59
C THR A 121 -6.84 -20.44 -28.24
N ILE A 122 -7.05 -21.75 -28.41
CA ILE A 122 -6.14 -22.62 -29.16
C ILE A 122 -6.75 -22.86 -30.53
N GLN A 123 -6.12 -22.36 -31.58
CA GLN A 123 -6.62 -22.47 -32.95
C GLN A 123 -5.65 -23.26 -33.83
N ASN A 124 -6.17 -24.09 -34.72
CA ASN A 124 -5.34 -24.77 -35.71
C ASN A 124 -5.09 -23.82 -36.89
N ILE A 125 -3.86 -23.36 -37.03
CA ILE A 125 -3.45 -22.42 -38.07
C ILE A 125 -2.31 -23.05 -38.85
N SER A 126 -2.52 -23.20 -40.17
CA SER A 126 -1.57 -23.85 -41.08
C SER A 126 -1.14 -25.26 -40.62
N GLY A 127 -2.08 -26.04 -40.08
CA GLY A 127 -1.84 -27.43 -39.67
C GLY A 127 -1.21 -27.62 -38.29
N SER A 128 -1.15 -26.59 -37.45
CA SER A 128 -0.62 -26.70 -36.08
C SER A 128 -1.43 -25.86 -35.11
N ASN A 129 -1.59 -26.35 -33.88
CA ASN A 129 -2.29 -25.61 -32.82
C ASN A 129 -1.44 -24.44 -32.32
N LYS A 130 -2.03 -23.25 -32.27
CA LYS A 130 -1.39 -21.99 -31.88
C LYS A 130 -2.15 -21.31 -30.74
N PHE A 131 -1.44 -20.59 -29.88
CA PHE A 131 -2.04 -19.63 -28.96
C PHE A 131 -2.53 -18.41 -29.74
N VAL A 132 -3.80 -18.06 -29.55
CA VAL A 132 -4.44 -16.88 -30.11
C VAL A 132 -4.95 -16.01 -28.97
N PHE A 133 -4.49 -14.76 -28.91
CA PHE A 133 -4.84 -13.81 -27.86
C PHE A 133 -5.76 -12.73 -28.41
N GLY A 134 -6.87 -12.45 -27.73
CA GLY A 134 -7.80 -11.40 -28.15
C GLY A 134 -8.46 -11.67 -29.52
N GLY A 135 -8.51 -12.94 -29.94
CA GLY A 135 -9.20 -13.39 -31.16
C GLY A 135 -8.40 -13.31 -32.47
N ASN A 136 -7.23 -12.68 -32.49
CA ASN A 136 -6.42 -12.54 -33.71
C ASN A 136 -5.05 -13.21 -33.54
N TYR A 137 -4.61 -13.97 -34.55
CA TYR A 137 -3.30 -14.61 -34.54
C TYR A 137 -2.26 -13.78 -35.31
N GLY A 138 -1.15 -13.48 -34.65
CA GLY A 138 -0.01 -12.76 -35.21
C GLY A 138 1.08 -12.63 -34.15
N THR A 139 1.97 -11.65 -34.33
CA THR A 139 2.87 -11.15 -33.28
C THR A 139 2.13 -10.22 -32.33
N TYR A 140 2.42 -10.31 -31.03
CA TYR A 140 1.73 -9.52 -30.01
C TYR A 140 2.63 -8.47 -29.39
N GLY A 141 2.10 -7.27 -29.25
CA GLY A 141 2.76 -6.10 -28.70
C GLY A 141 2.31 -5.79 -27.28
N THR A 142 3.24 -5.27 -26.47
CA THR A 142 2.93 -4.64 -25.19
C THR A 142 3.66 -3.31 -25.03
N ASN A 143 3.22 -2.56 -24.02
CA ASN A 143 3.85 -1.38 -23.45
C ASN A 143 3.98 -1.64 -21.93
N VAL A 144 4.48 -0.67 -21.16
CA VAL A 144 4.38 -0.69 -19.70
C VAL A 144 2.91 -0.84 -19.30
N GLY A 145 2.60 -1.83 -18.45
CA GLY A 145 1.24 -2.17 -18.10
C GLY A 145 1.08 -3.60 -17.59
N THR A 146 -0.16 -3.93 -17.24
CA THR A 146 -0.56 -5.29 -16.83
C THR A 146 -1.55 -5.85 -17.84
N TYR A 147 -1.31 -7.10 -18.23
CA TYR A 147 -2.07 -7.82 -19.24
C TYR A 147 -2.52 -9.15 -18.67
N VAL A 148 -3.81 -9.48 -18.78
CA VAL A 148 -4.33 -10.77 -18.35
C VAL A 148 -4.63 -11.61 -19.58
N LEU A 149 -3.95 -12.74 -19.72
CA LEU A 149 -4.31 -13.82 -20.61
C LEU A 149 -5.41 -14.64 -19.94
N LYS A 150 -6.66 -14.43 -20.36
CA LYS A 150 -7.84 -15.05 -19.76
C LYS A 150 -7.99 -16.50 -20.20
N ASN A 151 -8.37 -17.38 -19.27
CA ASN A 151 -8.78 -18.75 -19.57
C ASN A 151 -7.75 -19.60 -20.34
N VAL A 152 -6.45 -19.46 -20.05
CA VAL A 152 -5.41 -20.35 -20.59
C VAL A 152 -5.76 -21.81 -20.25
N PRO A 153 -5.91 -22.73 -21.23
CA PRO A 153 -6.36 -24.09 -20.94
C PRO A 153 -5.36 -24.89 -20.10
N ALA A 154 -5.86 -25.72 -19.18
CA ALA A 154 -5.01 -26.63 -18.39
C ALA A 154 -4.23 -27.65 -19.24
N ALA A 155 -4.73 -27.98 -20.44
CA ALA A 155 -4.04 -28.81 -21.41
C ALA A 155 -2.91 -28.07 -22.15
N HIS A 156 -2.86 -26.74 -22.02
CA HIS A 156 -1.86 -25.88 -22.64
C HIS A 156 -1.30 -24.81 -21.67
N PRO A 157 -0.70 -25.18 -20.53
CA PRO A 157 -0.08 -24.21 -19.62
C PRO A 157 1.02 -23.43 -20.33
N ILE A 158 1.08 -22.11 -20.13
CA ILE A 158 1.96 -21.19 -20.84
C ILE A 158 3.07 -20.66 -19.93
N ALA A 159 4.28 -20.53 -20.48
CA ALA A 159 5.39 -19.80 -19.87
C ALA A 159 5.83 -18.66 -20.79
N ILE A 160 6.09 -17.49 -20.21
CA ILE A 160 6.77 -16.38 -20.88
C ILE A 160 8.27 -16.55 -20.61
N GLN A 161 9.08 -16.59 -21.67
CA GLN A 161 10.52 -16.84 -21.56
C GLN A 161 11.27 -15.55 -21.18
N ASN A 162 11.21 -15.18 -19.90
CA ASN A 162 11.74 -13.93 -19.35
C ASN A 162 13.08 -14.10 -18.60
N PHE A 163 13.89 -15.11 -18.93
CA PHE A 163 15.20 -15.30 -18.29
C PHE A 163 16.09 -14.05 -18.47
N ASN A 164 16.74 -13.61 -17.39
CA ASN A 164 17.50 -12.34 -17.29
C ASN A 164 16.69 -11.05 -17.58
N LEU A 165 15.36 -11.13 -17.66
CA LEU A 165 14.47 -9.98 -17.92
C LEU A 165 13.42 -9.80 -16.82
N THR A 166 13.53 -10.51 -15.69
CA THR A 166 12.55 -10.47 -14.60
C THR A 166 12.42 -9.10 -13.91
N ASN A 167 13.39 -8.20 -14.09
CA ASN A 167 13.34 -6.82 -13.64
C ASN A 167 12.47 -5.91 -14.53
N VAL A 168 12.15 -6.33 -15.76
CA VAL A 168 11.38 -5.54 -16.73
C VAL A 168 10.08 -6.21 -17.19
N ILE A 169 10.00 -7.54 -17.10
CA ILE A 169 8.78 -8.32 -17.37
C ILE A 169 8.68 -9.54 -16.47
N THR A 170 7.53 -9.71 -15.82
CA THR A 170 7.19 -10.87 -14.99
C THR A 170 5.83 -11.45 -15.38
N TYR A 171 5.58 -12.70 -15.01
CA TYR A 171 4.26 -13.31 -15.18
C TYR A 171 3.96 -14.29 -14.06
N THR A 172 2.67 -14.41 -13.73
CA THR A 172 2.13 -15.37 -12.76
C THR A 172 0.77 -15.84 -13.27
N GLY A 173 0.20 -16.90 -12.70
CA GLY A 173 -1.15 -17.29 -13.07
C GLY A 173 -1.85 -18.11 -12.00
N THR A 174 -3.12 -18.37 -12.26
CA THR A 174 -4.06 -18.98 -11.30
C THR A 174 -3.59 -20.34 -10.81
N ASN A 175 -3.10 -21.18 -11.72
CA ASN A 175 -2.59 -22.51 -11.43
C ASN A 175 -1.24 -22.72 -12.12
N SER A 176 -0.39 -23.60 -11.60
CA SER A 176 1.01 -23.76 -12.06
C SER A 176 1.49 -25.21 -12.20
N VAL A 177 2.37 -25.47 -13.17
CA VAL A 177 3.00 -26.77 -13.46
C VAL A 177 4.45 -26.55 -13.87
N GLY A 178 5.30 -27.52 -13.53
CA GLY A 178 6.75 -27.42 -13.66
C GLY A 178 7.42 -27.27 -12.28
N PRO A 179 8.64 -26.70 -12.22
CA PRO A 179 9.35 -26.07 -13.33
C PRO A 179 9.84 -27.06 -14.41
N LYS A 180 10.05 -26.59 -15.64
CA LYS A 180 10.62 -27.35 -16.77
C LYS A 180 11.63 -26.49 -17.52
N VAL A 181 12.68 -27.12 -18.05
CA VAL A 181 13.58 -26.47 -19.01
C VAL A 181 12.81 -26.20 -20.31
N GLY A 182 12.72 -24.92 -20.66
CA GLY A 182 12.09 -24.43 -21.87
C GLY A 182 12.93 -24.64 -23.11
N LEU A 183 12.35 -24.35 -24.27
CA LEU A 183 13.03 -24.51 -25.57
C LEU A 183 14.21 -23.55 -25.80
N ASP A 184 14.38 -22.53 -24.95
CA ASP A 184 15.53 -21.63 -24.91
C ASP A 184 16.66 -22.11 -23.99
N GLY A 185 16.47 -23.25 -23.31
CA GLY A 185 17.43 -23.83 -22.36
C GLY A 185 17.32 -23.29 -20.92
N ASN A 186 16.40 -22.37 -20.64
CA ASN A 186 16.20 -21.80 -19.30
C ASN A 186 15.02 -22.46 -18.58
N THR A 187 14.97 -22.36 -17.25
CA THR A 187 13.95 -23.03 -16.45
C THR A 187 12.79 -22.09 -16.12
N TYR A 188 11.56 -22.52 -16.39
CA TYR A 188 10.35 -21.73 -16.16
C TYR A 188 9.24 -22.51 -15.45
N THR A 189 8.37 -21.77 -14.76
CA THR A 189 7.08 -22.24 -14.27
C THR A 189 6.00 -21.89 -15.28
N TYR A 190 5.13 -22.85 -15.62
CA TYR A 190 4.08 -22.66 -16.61
C TYR A 190 2.74 -22.52 -15.90
N TYR A 191 1.87 -21.63 -16.38
CA TYR A 191 0.60 -21.32 -15.73
C TYR A 191 -0.62 -21.57 -16.63
N TRP A 192 -1.78 -21.84 -16.02
CA TRP A 192 -3.08 -21.92 -16.69
C TRP A 192 -4.21 -21.33 -15.83
N GLY A 193 -5.39 -21.17 -16.41
CA GLY A 193 -6.43 -20.26 -15.91
C GLY A 193 -6.10 -18.84 -16.37
N ASP A 194 -6.34 -17.84 -15.52
CA ASP A 194 -5.90 -16.48 -15.82
C ASP A 194 -4.40 -16.36 -15.55
N VAL A 195 -3.66 -15.87 -16.54
CA VAL A 195 -2.20 -15.64 -16.47
C VAL A 195 -1.94 -14.16 -16.65
N THR A 196 -1.38 -13.53 -15.62
CA THR A 196 -1.08 -12.11 -15.58
C THR A 196 0.37 -11.88 -16.00
N ILE A 197 0.58 -11.00 -16.97
CA ILE A 197 1.87 -10.49 -17.42
C ILE A 197 1.99 -9.05 -16.94
N THR A 198 3.09 -8.71 -16.27
CA THR A 198 3.38 -7.36 -15.79
C THR A 198 4.65 -6.87 -16.48
N VAL A 199 4.53 -5.76 -17.20
CA VAL A 199 5.62 -5.12 -17.94
C VAL A 199 5.92 -3.78 -17.29
N VAL A 200 7.15 -3.59 -16.83
CA VAL A 200 7.61 -2.36 -16.17
C VAL A 200 8.74 -1.68 -16.93
N GLY A 201 9.27 -2.31 -17.98
CA GLY A 201 10.29 -1.73 -18.85
C GLY A 201 10.42 -2.47 -20.19
N GLY A 202 11.27 -1.94 -21.07
CA GLY A 202 11.47 -2.48 -22.41
C GLY A 202 12.23 -3.81 -22.41
N TYR A 203 11.55 -4.90 -22.73
CA TYR A 203 12.13 -6.26 -22.76
C TYR A 203 12.55 -6.75 -24.16
N GLY A 204 12.35 -5.95 -25.21
CA GLY A 204 12.66 -6.34 -26.59
C GLY A 204 11.67 -7.35 -27.17
N ILE A 205 12.18 -8.42 -27.78
CA ILE A 205 11.37 -9.51 -28.35
C ILE A 205 11.67 -10.79 -27.57
N ILE A 206 10.64 -11.42 -27.03
CA ILE A 206 10.75 -12.68 -26.30
C ILE A 206 9.77 -13.71 -26.83
N SER A 207 9.98 -14.95 -26.42
CA SER A 207 9.10 -16.06 -26.76
C SER A 207 8.17 -16.42 -25.60
N TYR A 208 7.11 -17.14 -25.92
CA TYR A 208 6.33 -17.89 -24.95
C TYR A 208 6.05 -19.28 -25.50
N GLU A 209 5.79 -20.23 -24.62
CA GLU A 209 5.59 -21.61 -25.03
C GLU A 209 4.66 -22.38 -24.10
N CYS A 210 4.15 -23.48 -24.63
CA CYS A 210 3.33 -24.45 -23.93
C CYS A 210 4.19 -25.48 -23.21
N TYR A 211 3.75 -25.90 -22.02
CA TYR A 211 4.40 -26.95 -21.25
C TYR A 211 4.52 -28.26 -22.04
N TYR A 212 3.48 -28.64 -22.81
CA TYR A 212 3.41 -29.93 -23.51
C TYR A 212 3.72 -29.87 -25.02
N HIS A 213 3.52 -28.71 -25.66
CA HIS A 213 3.44 -28.62 -27.13
C HIS A 213 4.42 -27.59 -27.74
N GLY A 214 5.50 -27.27 -27.03
CA GLY A 214 6.51 -26.30 -27.47
C GLY A 214 5.93 -24.91 -27.69
N TYR A 215 6.49 -24.13 -28.62
CA TYR A 215 6.13 -22.71 -28.79
C TYR A 215 4.65 -22.45 -29.08
N MET A 216 3.92 -23.36 -29.75
CA MET A 216 2.53 -23.12 -30.16
C MET A 216 2.33 -21.72 -30.82
N GLY A 217 3.27 -21.29 -31.66
CA GLY A 217 3.24 -19.96 -32.30
C GLY A 217 3.92 -18.82 -31.55
N GLY A 218 4.40 -19.07 -30.32
CA GLY A 218 5.02 -18.06 -29.48
C GLY A 218 6.52 -17.83 -29.66
N GLN A 219 7.17 -18.42 -30.66
CA GLN A 219 8.60 -18.18 -30.91
C GLN A 219 8.81 -16.75 -31.42
N ASN A 220 9.61 -15.93 -30.72
CA ASN A 220 9.91 -14.53 -31.03
C ASN A 220 8.65 -13.67 -31.29
N ASN A 221 7.61 -13.88 -30.49
CA ASN A 221 6.28 -13.37 -30.79
C ASN A 221 5.89 -12.16 -29.94
N LEU A 222 6.28 -12.15 -28.66
CA LEU A 222 5.88 -11.10 -27.72
C LEU A 222 6.89 -9.96 -27.77
N ILE A 223 6.44 -8.75 -28.12
CA ILE A 223 7.27 -7.61 -28.49
C ILE A 223 6.94 -6.42 -27.59
N TYR A 224 7.94 -5.80 -26.98
CA TYR A 224 7.78 -4.49 -26.36
C TYR A 224 7.84 -3.40 -27.43
N ASN A 225 6.76 -2.64 -27.61
CA ASN A 225 6.70 -1.53 -28.54
C ASN A 225 5.79 -0.42 -28.01
N SER A 226 6.38 0.52 -27.25
CA SER A 226 5.66 1.66 -26.66
C SER A 226 5.24 2.72 -27.67
N THR A 227 5.74 2.65 -28.91
CA THR A 227 5.38 3.57 -30.00
C THR A 227 4.11 3.12 -30.72
N THR A 228 3.96 1.80 -30.91
CA THR A 228 2.80 1.20 -31.58
C THR A 228 1.68 0.86 -30.60
N CYS A 229 2.01 0.37 -29.41
CA CYS A 229 1.03 -0.06 -28.42
C CYS A 229 0.85 0.98 -27.31
N SER A 230 -0.40 1.36 -27.02
CA SER A 230 -0.73 2.21 -25.89
C SER A 230 -0.67 1.43 -24.57
N VAL A 231 -0.50 2.14 -23.46
CA VAL A 231 -0.66 1.58 -22.11
C VAL A 231 -2.08 0.99 -21.99
N PRO A 232 -2.24 -0.25 -21.51
CA PRO A 232 -3.55 -0.89 -21.41
C PRO A 232 -4.37 -0.16 -20.35
N SER A 233 -5.51 0.38 -20.76
CA SER A 233 -6.54 0.88 -19.85
C SER A 233 -7.52 -0.26 -19.56
N PRO A 234 -7.97 -0.47 -18.31
CA PRO A 234 -8.99 -1.46 -18.02
C PRO A 234 -10.24 -1.15 -18.86
N THR A 235 -10.63 -2.09 -19.71
CA THR A 235 -11.85 -1.97 -20.50
C THR A 235 -13.03 -1.84 -19.54
N PRO A 236 -13.87 -0.80 -19.64
CA PRO A 236 -15.10 -0.73 -18.87
C PRO A 236 -15.92 -2.01 -19.13
N PRO A 237 -16.43 -2.69 -18.10
CA PRO A 237 -17.17 -3.92 -18.29
C PRO A 237 -18.35 -3.68 -19.26
N ALA A 238 -18.54 -4.59 -20.21
CA ALA A 238 -19.63 -4.53 -21.18
C ALA A 238 -20.99 -4.44 -20.45
N PRO A 239 -21.95 -3.63 -20.94
CA PRO A 239 -23.23 -3.44 -20.29
C PRO A 239 -23.97 -4.78 -20.23
N THR A 240 -24.14 -5.29 -19.01
CA THR A 240 -24.96 -6.47 -18.73
C THR A 240 -26.44 -6.11 -18.98
N PRO A 241 -27.28 -7.00 -19.55
CA PRO A 241 -28.72 -6.78 -19.66
C PRO A 241 -29.30 -6.35 -18.31
N PRO A 242 -30.32 -5.46 -18.28
CA PRO A 242 -30.75 -4.81 -17.06
C PRO A 242 -31.26 -5.86 -16.09
N THR A 243 -30.42 -6.14 -15.09
CA THR A 243 -30.83 -6.79 -13.87
C THR A 243 -31.68 -5.75 -13.12
N PRO A 244 -32.85 -6.10 -12.57
CA PRO A 244 -33.65 -5.16 -11.77
C PRO A 244 -32.73 -4.49 -10.75
N PRO A 245 -32.82 -3.16 -10.55
CA PRO A 245 -31.81 -2.41 -9.85
C PRO A 245 -31.58 -3.01 -8.47
N THR A 246 -30.39 -3.58 -8.28
CA THR A 246 -29.88 -3.87 -6.95
C THR A 246 -29.82 -2.52 -6.23
N PRO A 247 -30.52 -2.35 -5.10
CA PRO A 247 -30.44 -1.12 -4.34
C PRO A 247 -28.98 -0.82 -4.06
N SER A 248 -28.55 0.43 -4.30
CA SER A 248 -27.27 0.92 -3.77
C SER A 248 -27.18 0.48 -2.32
N THR A 249 -26.20 -0.37 -2.01
CA THR A 249 -25.79 -0.61 -0.64
C THR A 249 -25.13 0.68 -0.16
N VAL A 250 -25.97 1.61 0.27
CA VAL A 250 -25.70 2.36 1.50
C VAL A 250 -25.25 1.30 2.51
N PRO A 251 -24.10 1.47 3.21
CA PRO A 251 -23.72 0.53 4.26
C PRO A 251 -24.92 0.29 5.17
N PRO A 252 -25.23 -0.96 5.57
CA PRO A 252 -26.42 -1.23 6.36
C PRO A 252 -26.37 -0.34 7.60
N VAL A 253 -27.26 0.65 7.62
CA VAL A 253 -27.50 1.43 8.82
C VAL A 253 -28.09 0.42 9.79
N PRO A 254 -27.43 0.15 10.94
CA PRO A 254 -27.91 -0.85 11.88
C PRO A 254 -29.35 -0.52 12.26
N SER A 255 -30.25 -1.48 12.02
CA SER A 255 -31.64 -1.37 12.46
C SER A 255 -31.77 -1.75 13.94
N PRO A 256 -32.62 -1.06 14.72
CA PRO A 256 -33.55 -0.04 14.26
C PRO A 256 -32.84 1.30 14.00
N VAL A 257 -32.98 1.81 12.77
CA VAL A 257 -32.61 3.18 12.45
C VAL A 257 -33.71 4.04 13.05
N THR A 258 -33.50 4.54 14.26
CA THR A 258 -34.38 5.53 14.87
C THR A 258 -34.13 6.94 14.33
N THR A 259 -33.40 7.08 13.23
CA THR A 259 -32.97 8.37 12.66
C THR A 259 -33.59 8.56 11.29
N GLU A 260 -34.52 9.51 11.18
CA GLU A 260 -35.08 9.93 9.90
C GLU A 260 -34.07 10.79 9.13
N TYR A 261 -33.95 10.57 7.81
CA TYR A 261 -33.07 11.35 6.92
C TYR A 261 -33.85 11.86 5.71
N THR A 262 -33.42 13.01 5.18
CA THR A 262 -33.89 13.49 3.88
C THR A 262 -32.91 13.08 2.80
N LEU A 263 -33.41 12.44 1.74
CA LEU A 263 -32.61 11.98 0.60
C LEU A 263 -32.91 12.84 -0.62
N THR A 264 -31.89 13.25 -1.36
CA THR A 264 -32.09 13.86 -2.69
C THR A 264 -31.50 13.01 -3.79
N TYR A 265 -32.30 12.74 -4.82
CA TYR A 265 -31.88 12.02 -6.01
C TYR A 265 -31.21 13.00 -6.96
N ALA A 266 -30.07 12.61 -7.52
CA ALA A 266 -29.40 13.36 -8.57
C ALA A 266 -29.44 12.58 -9.88
N ASP A 267 -30.13 13.16 -10.85
CA ASP A 267 -30.30 12.58 -12.17
C ASP A 267 -29.00 12.39 -12.95
N SER A 268 -27.98 13.19 -12.67
CA SER A 268 -26.66 13.10 -13.31
C SER A 268 -25.90 11.83 -12.94
N VAL A 269 -26.08 11.34 -11.71
CA VAL A 269 -25.40 10.13 -11.18
C VAL A 269 -26.36 8.96 -10.99
N LYS A 270 -27.62 9.14 -11.40
CA LYS A 270 -28.71 8.14 -11.28
C LYS A 270 -28.82 7.50 -9.90
N GLY A 271 -28.57 8.28 -8.85
CA GLY A 271 -28.51 7.79 -7.47
C GLY A 271 -28.84 8.86 -6.44
N TRP A 272 -28.67 8.50 -5.16
CA TRP A 272 -28.91 9.37 -4.00
C TRP A 272 -27.56 9.84 -3.44
N PRO A 273 -26.95 10.91 -3.98
CA PRO A 273 -25.64 11.35 -3.53
C PRO A 273 -25.66 12.11 -2.19
N SER A 274 -26.83 12.60 -1.77
CA SER A 274 -26.93 13.48 -0.59
C SER A 274 -27.92 12.94 0.44
N PHE A 275 -27.45 12.92 1.68
CA PHE A 275 -28.15 12.46 2.86
C PHE A 275 -28.15 13.61 3.86
N TYR A 276 -29.29 14.27 4.05
CA TYR A 276 -29.42 15.37 4.99
C TYR A 276 -29.98 14.87 6.32
N SER A 277 -29.34 15.30 7.41
CA SER A 277 -29.74 14.99 8.79
C SER A 277 -30.92 15.85 9.29
N TYR A 278 -31.43 16.77 8.46
CA TYR A 278 -32.57 17.63 8.74
C TYR A 278 -33.77 17.25 7.87
N ILE A 279 -34.98 17.59 8.36
CA ILE A 279 -36.25 17.11 7.77
C ILE A 279 -37.12 18.32 7.39
N PRO A 280 -36.97 18.88 6.18
CA PRO A 280 -37.83 19.92 5.65
C PRO A 280 -39.18 19.38 5.19
N GLU A 281 -40.17 20.26 5.06
CA GLU A 281 -41.43 19.98 4.37
C GLU A 281 -41.26 20.05 2.85
N TYR A 282 -40.39 20.94 2.38
CA TYR A 282 -40.10 21.14 0.95
C TYR A 282 -38.70 21.74 0.76
N MET A 283 -38.02 21.37 -0.33
CA MET A 283 -36.72 21.91 -0.73
C MET A 283 -36.74 22.36 -2.17
N MET A 284 -36.08 23.48 -2.48
CA MET A 284 -35.91 23.93 -3.85
C MET A 284 -34.61 24.73 -4.02
N GLY A 285 -33.98 24.58 -5.19
CA GLY A 285 -32.86 25.43 -5.61
C GLY A 285 -33.37 26.65 -6.39
N MET A 286 -32.85 27.84 -6.08
CA MET A 286 -33.14 29.07 -6.83
C MET A 286 -31.96 30.05 -6.72
N ASN A 287 -31.53 30.63 -7.85
CA ASN A 287 -30.47 31.65 -7.89
C ASN A 287 -29.18 31.24 -7.14
N ASN A 288 -28.70 30.01 -7.37
CA ASN A 288 -27.52 29.42 -6.73
C ASN A 288 -27.62 29.19 -5.20
N TYR A 289 -28.80 29.37 -4.60
CA TYR A 289 -29.04 29.01 -3.21
C TYR A 289 -30.01 27.84 -3.10
N LEU A 290 -29.80 27.04 -2.06
CA LEU A 290 -30.75 26.04 -1.61
C LEU A 290 -31.70 26.69 -0.60
N TYR A 291 -32.99 26.46 -0.78
CA TYR A 291 -34.04 26.88 0.13
C TYR A 291 -34.79 25.67 0.67
N SER A 292 -35.29 25.78 1.90
CA SER A 292 -36.19 24.79 2.48
C SER A 292 -37.30 25.42 3.30
N PHE A 293 -38.44 24.74 3.39
CA PHE A 293 -39.59 25.13 4.21
C PHE A 293 -39.70 24.24 5.44
N LYS A 294 -39.92 24.84 6.62
CA LYS A 294 -40.17 24.11 7.87
C LYS A 294 -41.08 24.92 8.78
N GLY A 295 -42.20 24.34 9.21
CA GLY A 295 -43.18 25.00 10.07
C GLY A 295 -43.72 26.28 9.45
N GLY A 296 -43.90 26.31 8.12
CA GLY A 296 -44.35 27.49 7.38
C GLY A 296 -43.31 28.59 7.16
N ASN A 297 -42.09 28.44 7.69
CA ASN A 297 -41.01 29.42 7.51
C ASN A 297 -40.07 29.01 6.36
N LEU A 298 -39.56 30.01 5.64
CA LEU A 298 -38.55 29.83 4.59
C LEU A 298 -37.14 29.97 5.16
N TYR A 299 -36.29 28.99 4.87
CA TYR A 299 -34.88 28.97 5.27
C TYR A 299 -33.99 29.00 4.04
N LYS A 300 -33.03 29.92 4.04
CA LYS A 300 -31.98 30.03 3.02
C LYS A 300 -30.71 29.37 3.53
N HIS A 301 -30.24 28.31 2.87
CA HIS A 301 -29.05 27.58 3.29
C HIS A 301 -27.76 28.29 2.88
N ASN A 302 -26.64 27.89 3.49
CA ASN A 302 -25.28 28.43 3.28
C ASN A 302 -25.10 29.90 3.66
N THR A 303 -25.98 30.47 4.48
CA THR A 303 -25.95 31.90 4.87
C THR A 303 -25.86 32.17 6.37
N ASN A 304 -25.96 31.12 7.18
CA ASN A 304 -25.86 31.16 8.63
C ASN A 304 -24.42 31.43 9.12
N GLU A 305 -24.29 32.24 10.17
CA GLU A 305 -23.03 32.45 10.89
C GLU A 305 -22.60 31.17 11.64
N VAL A 306 -23.56 30.54 12.33
CA VAL A 306 -23.37 29.26 13.03
C VAL A 306 -23.62 28.11 12.05
N ARG A 307 -22.56 27.47 11.55
CA ARG A 307 -22.61 26.34 10.60
C ARG A 307 -23.24 25.09 11.22
N ASN A 308 -23.73 24.18 10.37
CA ASN A 308 -24.42 22.94 10.74
C ASN A 308 -25.66 23.12 11.64
N ASN A 309 -26.26 24.32 11.65
CA ASN A 309 -27.51 24.58 12.34
C ASN A 309 -28.68 24.54 11.35
N TYR A 310 -29.63 23.64 11.58
CA TYR A 310 -30.82 23.48 10.74
C TYR A 310 -32.06 23.53 11.63
N TYR A 311 -32.93 24.53 11.40
CA TYR A 311 -34.18 24.73 12.14
C TYR A 311 -33.99 24.86 13.67
N GLY A 312 -32.88 25.44 14.11
CA GLY A 312 -32.54 25.62 15.52
C GLY A 312 -31.84 24.43 16.16
N GLN A 313 -31.69 23.31 15.44
CA GLN A 313 -30.93 22.16 15.91
C GLN A 313 -29.50 22.20 15.37
N GLN A 314 -28.53 22.06 16.27
CA GLN A 314 -27.11 22.00 15.95
C GLN A 314 -26.69 20.56 15.63
N TYR A 315 -25.90 20.38 14.58
CA TYR A 315 -25.33 19.10 14.18
C TYR A 315 -23.81 19.21 14.01
N ASP A 316 -23.16 18.04 13.95
CA ASP A 316 -21.76 17.91 13.58
C ASP A 316 -21.63 17.57 12.09
N SER A 317 -20.51 17.94 11.48
CA SER A 317 -20.15 17.50 10.14
C SER A 317 -19.60 16.07 10.19
N GLN A 318 -20.04 15.23 9.26
CA GLN A 318 -19.56 13.86 9.11
C GLN A 318 -19.26 13.55 7.64
N ILE A 319 -18.11 12.93 7.37
CA ILE A 319 -17.71 12.45 6.04
C ILE A 319 -17.29 11.00 6.17
N THR A 320 -17.89 10.12 5.37
CA THR A 320 -17.52 8.70 5.32
C THR A 320 -17.00 8.35 3.94
N SER A 321 -15.85 7.70 3.89
CA SER A 321 -15.21 7.28 2.64
C SER A 321 -14.37 6.00 2.87
N VAL A 322 -13.68 5.55 1.82
CA VAL A 322 -12.88 4.33 1.84
C VAL A 322 -11.57 4.52 1.08
N PHE A 323 -10.47 4.03 1.66
CA PHE A 323 -9.22 3.77 0.95
C PHE A 323 -9.22 2.33 0.43
N ASN A 324 -9.36 2.15 -0.88
CA ASN A 324 -9.52 0.83 -1.50
C ASN A 324 -8.60 0.60 -2.72
N GLN A 325 -7.54 1.39 -2.91
CA GLN A 325 -6.56 1.15 -3.97
C GLN A 325 -5.86 -0.19 -3.75
N ASN A 326 -5.76 -1.04 -4.77
CA ASN A 326 -5.29 -2.44 -4.67
C ASN A 326 -6.05 -3.24 -3.58
N PRO A 327 -7.38 -3.44 -3.72
CA PRO A 327 -8.22 -4.06 -2.68
C PRO A 327 -8.04 -5.58 -2.54
N LEU A 328 -7.11 -6.19 -3.30
CA LEU A 328 -6.72 -7.60 -3.17
C LEU A 328 -5.37 -7.76 -2.48
N GLU A 329 -4.69 -6.66 -2.18
CA GLU A 329 -3.43 -6.67 -1.45
C GLU A 329 -3.68 -6.45 0.04
N ASN A 330 -3.10 -7.31 0.87
CA ASN A 330 -3.01 -7.04 2.30
C ASN A 330 -2.15 -5.79 2.50
N LYS A 331 -2.69 -4.82 3.23
CA LYS A 331 -2.05 -3.53 3.47
C LYS A 331 -2.08 -3.18 4.95
N ILE A 332 -1.09 -2.40 5.37
CA ILE A 332 -1.05 -1.80 6.70
C ILE A 332 -1.17 -0.28 6.51
N PHE A 333 -2.28 0.27 7.01
CA PHE A 333 -2.56 1.70 7.05
C PHE A 333 -1.93 2.28 8.33
N LYS A 334 -0.95 3.17 8.20
CA LYS A 334 -0.16 3.65 9.35
C LYS A 334 -0.53 5.04 9.83
N THR A 335 -0.84 5.92 8.90
CA THR A 335 -1.01 7.35 9.16
C THR A 335 -2.19 7.89 8.38
N LEU A 336 -2.68 9.03 8.82
CA LEU A 336 -3.64 9.85 8.10
C LEU A 336 -3.06 11.25 7.97
N ASN A 337 -3.20 11.83 6.78
CA ASN A 337 -2.87 13.21 6.50
C ASN A 337 -4.12 13.91 5.96
N LEU A 338 -4.50 15.04 6.57
CA LEU A 338 -5.68 15.81 6.18
C LEU A 338 -5.23 17.14 5.58
N GLU A 339 -5.55 17.34 4.29
CA GLU A 339 -5.47 18.64 3.64
C GLU A 339 -6.70 19.46 4.06
N SER A 340 -6.61 20.07 5.24
CA SER A 340 -7.70 20.79 5.89
C SER A 340 -7.20 22.01 6.64
N ASP A 341 -8.09 22.99 6.86
CA ASP A 341 -7.84 24.11 7.78
C ASP A 341 -8.09 23.73 9.26
N SER A 342 -8.74 22.58 9.52
CA SER A 342 -9.05 22.07 10.86
C SER A 342 -8.71 20.58 11.01
N ALA A 343 -8.40 20.15 12.24
CA ALA A 343 -8.29 18.73 12.54
C ALA A 343 -9.68 18.08 12.69
N TRP A 344 -9.80 16.81 12.33
CA TRP A 344 -11.04 16.05 12.40
C TRP A 344 -10.83 14.80 13.25
N THR A 345 -11.86 14.37 13.99
CA THR A 345 -11.81 13.08 14.68
C THR A 345 -12.09 11.97 13.66
N VAL A 346 -11.26 10.93 13.64
CA VAL A 346 -11.39 9.80 12.72
C VAL A 346 -11.81 8.56 13.48
N ASN A 347 -12.83 7.87 12.98
CA ASN A 347 -13.09 6.47 13.29
C ASN A 347 -12.89 5.65 12.00
N SER A 348 -12.26 4.48 12.09
CA SER A 348 -12.00 3.66 10.92
C SER A 348 -12.08 2.17 11.19
N LYS A 349 -12.32 1.40 10.14
CA LYS A 349 -12.35 -0.07 10.17
C LYS A 349 -11.85 -0.62 8.84
N THR A 350 -11.18 -1.75 8.91
CA THR A 350 -10.84 -2.56 7.73
C THR A 350 -11.78 -3.76 7.65
N ASP A 351 -11.55 -4.61 6.67
CA ASP A 351 -12.19 -5.92 6.53
C ASP A 351 -11.62 -6.99 7.49
N ILE A 352 -10.47 -6.72 8.12
CA ILE A 352 -9.77 -7.64 9.03
C ILE A 352 -9.80 -7.12 10.48
N GLN A 353 -9.78 -5.81 10.67
CA GLN A 353 -9.62 -5.14 11.96
C GLN A 353 -10.61 -4.00 12.09
N ASP A 354 -11.26 -3.92 13.24
CA ASP A 354 -12.14 -2.80 13.58
C ASP A 354 -11.41 -1.78 14.47
N GLU A 355 -12.16 -0.78 14.95
CA GLU A 355 -11.74 0.10 16.05
C GLU A 355 -10.51 0.98 15.78
N GLY A 356 -10.27 1.33 14.52
CA GLY A 356 -9.33 2.39 14.20
C GLY A 356 -9.82 3.74 14.69
N TYR A 357 -8.93 4.53 15.27
CA TYR A 357 -9.29 5.81 15.85
C TYR A 357 -8.14 6.81 15.83
N VAL A 358 -8.49 8.06 15.56
CA VAL A 358 -7.61 9.22 15.75
C VAL A 358 -8.41 10.36 16.35
N ASP A 359 -8.08 10.76 17.58
CA ASP A 359 -8.65 11.96 18.19
C ASP A 359 -8.15 13.20 17.44
N TYR A 360 -9.02 14.19 17.20
CA TYR A 360 -8.63 15.44 16.53
C TYR A 360 -7.44 16.14 17.22
N ARG A 361 -7.25 15.94 18.53
CA ARG A 361 -6.15 16.50 19.33
C ARG A 361 -4.80 15.82 19.07
N TRP A 362 -4.79 14.66 18.42
CA TRP A 362 -3.57 13.93 18.07
C TRP A 362 -2.95 14.36 16.75
N PHE A 363 -3.67 15.16 15.97
CA PHE A 363 -3.16 15.73 14.75
C PHE A 363 -2.16 16.85 15.04
N GLU A 364 -0.98 16.73 14.43
CA GLU A 364 0.05 17.76 14.42
C GLU A 364 0.10 18.37 13.03
N LYS A 365 0.19 19.70 12.97
CA LYS A 365 0.33 20.38 11.68
C LYS A 365 1.75 20.19 11.15
N LYS A 366 1.89 19.49 10.03
CA LYS A 366 3.15 19.22 9.33
C LYS A 366 3.02 19.62 7.87
N GLU A 367 3.94 20.46 7.40
CA GLU A 367 3.99 20.92 6.01
C GLU A 367 2.70 21.58 5.48
N GLY A 368 1.81 22.04 6.36
CA GLY A 368 0.53 22.67 6.00
C GLY A 368 -0.69 21.77 6.22
N ALA A 369 -0.49 20.45 6.29
CA ALA A 369 -1.53 19.46 6.51
C ALA A 369 -1.56 18.95 7.96
N TYR A 370 -2.67 18.35 8.38
CA TYR A 370 -2.80 17.72 9.69
C TYR A 370 -2.41 16.25 9.59
N PHE A 371 -1.29 15.90 10.24
CA PHE A 371 -0.76 14.55 10.24
C PHE A 371 -1.01 13.86 11.59
N ALA A 372 -1.48 12.62 11.56
CA ALA A 372 -1.57 11.77 12.75
C ALA A 372 -1.30 10.30 12.43
N TYR A 373 -0.81 9.57 13.43
CA TYR A 373 -0.72 8.12 13.36
C TYR A 373 -2.08 7.49 13.57
N LEU A 374 -2.41 6.51 12.73
CA LEU A 374 -3.59 5.69 12.90
C LEU A 374 -3.36 4.69 14.03
N ARG A 375 -4.19 4.79 15.06
CA ARG A 375 -4.16 3.91 16.23
C ARG A 375 -5.44 3.08 16.26
N LYS A 376 -5.44 2.08 17.13
CA LYS A 376 -6.66 1.39 17.51
C LYS A 376 -7.10 1.88 18.88
N THR A 377 -8.41 1.97 19.11
CA THR A 377 -8.92 2.16 20.48
C THR A 377 -8.74 0.89 21.27
N ASN A 378 -8.27 1.04 22.50
CA ASN A 378 -8.18 -0.08 23.43
C ASN A 378 -9.56 -0.39 23.99
N GLN A 379 -10.35 -1.25 23.33
CA GLN A 379 -11.48 -1.84 24.03
C GLN A 379 -10.93 -2.85 25.05
N ILE A 380 -11.14 -2.56 26.34
CA ILE A 380 -10.66 -3.40 27.44
C ILE A 380 -11.89 -3.89 28.22
N PRO A 381 -12.14 -5.21 28.29
CA PRO A 381 -11.41 -6.31 27.66
C PRO A 381 -11.47 -6.32 26.12
N ALA A 382 -10.41 -6.85 25.50
CA ALA A 382 -10.34 -7.04 24.05
C ALA A 382 -11.44 -8.01 23.56
N PRO A 383 -12.10 -7.71 22.43
CA PRO A 383 -13.09 -8.61 21.84
C PRO A 383 -12.43 -9.84 21.20
N ASP A 384 -13.21 -10.90 20.97
CA ASP A 384 -12.71 -12.22 20.55
C ASP A 384 -11.91 -12.20 19.24
N ASN A 385 -12.24 -11.28 18.32
CA ASN A 385 -11.54 -11.10 17.04
C ASN A 385 -10.12 -10.52 17.21
N GLU A 386 -9.80 -9.87 18.34
CA GLU A 386 -8.47 -9.34 18.58
C GLU A 386 -7.45 -10.39 19.02
N PHE A 387 -7.90 -11.52 19.58
CA PHE A 387 -7.00 -12.62 19.98
C PHE A 387 -6.32 -13.29 18.77
N ALA A 388 -6.89 -13.16 17.57
CA ALA A 388 -6.32 -13.66 16.32
C ALA A 388 -5.23 -12.74 15.72
N LEU A 389 -5.00 -11.57 16.32
CA LEU A 389 -4.07 -10.58 15.81
C LEU A 389 -2.65 -10.79 16.38
N ARG A 390 -1.64 -10.34 15.62
CA ARG A 390 -0.20 -10.49 15.97
C ARG A 390 0.21 -9.80 17.30
N SER A 391 -0.66 -8.97 17.87
CA SER A 391 -0.44 -8.30 19.16
C SER A 391 -0.67 -9.22 20.36
N ALA A 392 -1.37 -10.35 20.19
CA ALA A 392 -1.60 -11.35 21.23
C ALA A 392 -0.44 -12.36 21.26
N ASN A 393 0.23 -12.48 22.40
CA ASN A 393 1.38 -13.36 22.58
C ASN A 393 1.21 -14.24 23.81
N GLY A 394 1.46 -15.54 23.65
CA GLY A 394 1.45 -16.50 24.73
C GLY A 394 2.72 -16.44 25.57
N ILE A 395 2.59 -16.51 26.90
CA ILE A 395 3.73 -16.65 27.81
C ILE A 395 3.90 -18.12 28.18
N GLY A 396 2.86 -18.73 28.74
CA GLY A 396 2.93 -20.09 29.26
C GLY A 396 2.09 -20.29 30.51
N LYS A 397 2.13 -21.51 31.05
CA LYS A 397 1.48 -21.82 32.33
C LYS A 397 2.24 -21.22 33.50
N THR A 398 1.51 -20.72 34.47
CA THR A 398 2.08 -20.19 35.71
C THR A 398 2.56 -21.32 36.63
N SER A 399 3.56 -21.05 37.47
CA SER A 399 3.91 -21.89 38.62
C SER A 399 3.08 -21.55 39.87
N GLY A 400 2.33 -20.46 39.82
CA GLY A 400 1.40 -20.00 40.85
C GLY A 400 1.18 -18.49 40.77
N TRP A 401 0.11 -18.02 41.39
CA TRP A 401 -0.23 -16.60 41.44
C TRP A 401 -0.73 -16.20 42.84
N ASN A 402 -0.68 -14.90 43.13
CA ASN A 402 -1.22 -14.30 44.34
C ASN A 402 -1.92 -12.98 43.98
N LEU A 403 -3.03 -12.68 44.64
CA LEU A 403 -3.73 -11.41 44.49
C LEU A 403 -3.77 -10.72 45.86
N GLN A 404 -3.15 -9.55 45.96
CA GLN A 404 -3.16 -8.73 47.17
C GLN A 404 -3.42 -7.27 46.81
N SER A 405 -4.45 -6.66 47.41
CA SER A 405 -4.77 -5.23 47.22
C SER A 405 -4.83 -4.81 45.74
N ASN A 406 -5.54 -5.59 44.92
CA ASN A 406 -5.68 -5.44 43.46
C ASN A 406 -4.38 -5.60 42.64
N VAL A 407 -3.27 -5.99 43.26
CA VAL A 407 -2.05 -6.37 42.55
C VAL A 407 -2.03 -7.88 42.39
N LEU A 408 -2.16 -8.34 41.15
CA LEU A 408 -1.97 -9.73 40.78
C LEU A 408 -0.49 -9.98 40.52
N THR A 409 0.14 -10.84 41.31
CA THR A 409 1.49 -11.36 41.07
C THR A 409 1.38 -12.75 40.45
N VAL A 410 2.02 -12.94 39.30
CA VAL A 410 2.04 -14.21 38.57
C VAL A 410 3.46 -14.69 38.44
N ASN A 411 3.73 -15.91 38.88
CA ASN A 411 5.05 -16.52 38.84
C ASN A 411 5.11 -17.57 37.73
N PHE A 412 6.26 -17.69 37.10
CA PHE A 412 6.56 -18.67 36.07
C PHE A 412 7.71 -19.57 36.51
N SER A 413 7.76 -20.78 35.97
CA SER A 413 8.82 -21.73 36.28
C SER A 413 10.17 -21.24 35.74
N VAL A 414 11.21 -21.34 36.56
CA VAL A 414 12.61 -21.15 36.12
C VAL A 414 13.29 -22.45 35.71
N ASN A 415 12.71 -23.61 36.10
CA ASN A 415 13.17 -24.93 35.71
C ASN A 415 12.02 -25.98 35.78
N PRO A 416 11.49 -26.46 34.64
CA PRO A 416 11.81 -26.06 33.26
C PRO A 416 11.46 -24.59 33.03
N LEU A 417 12.27 -23.87 32.25
CA LEU A 417 12.10 -22.43 32.04
C LEU A 417 10.85 -22.13 31.21
N VAL A 418 9.97 -21.30 31.75
CA VAL A 418 8.91 -20.62 30.99
C VAL A 418 9.37 -19.17 30.80
N SER A 419 9.79 -18.83 29.59
CA SER A 419 10.28 -17.47 29.30
C SER A 419 9.12 -16.50 29.18
N ILE A 420 9.13 -15.42 29.96
CA ILE A 420 8.21 -14.28 29.79
C ILE A 420 8.45 -13.58 28.43
N GLY A 421 9.69 -13.65 27.93
CA GLY A 421 10.11 -13.02 26.68
C GLY A 421 10.37 -11.51 26.83
N ASP A 422 10.98 -10.92 25.79
CA ASP A 422 11.39 -9.51 25.79
C ASP A 422 10.39 -8.59 25.05
N ILE A 423 9.32 -9.17 24.50
CA ILE A 423 8.30 -8.43 23.71
C ILE A 423 7.25 -7.80 24.62
N VAL A 424 6.98 -8.40 25.79
CA VAL A 424 6.02 -7.87 26.77
C VAL A 424 6.59 -6.65 27.48
N SER A 425 5.73 -5.65 27.66
CA SER A 425 6.08 -4.35 28.23
C SER A 425 5.19 -3.99 29.42
N ILE A 426 5.70 -3.10 30.27
CA ILE A 426 4.87 -2.44 31.29
C ILE A 426 3.80 -1.60 30.56
N GLY A 427 2.55 -1.73 31.00
CA GLY A 427 1.39 -1.08 30.39
C GLY A 427 0.56 -1.99 29.46
N ASP A 428 1.07 -3.18 29.10
CA ASP A 428 0.33 -4.18 28.33
C ASP A 428 -0.78 -4.85 29.15
N TYR A 429 -1.72 -5.50 28.47
CA TYR A 429 -2.87 -6.14 29.11
C TYR A 429 -2.64 -7.64 29.26
N LEU A 430 -2.72 -8.13 30.49
CA LEU A 430 -2.58 -9.53 30.83
C LEU A 430 -3.94 -10.24 30.75
N TYR A 431 -3.94 -11.40 30.11
CA TYR A 431 -5.08 -12.29 29.98
C TYR A 431 -4.70 -13.69 30.43
N PHE A 432 -5.70 -14.50 30.72
CA PHE A 432 -5.53 -15.88 31.14
C PHE A 432 -6.58 -16.78 30.52
N SER A 433 -6.23 -18.06 30.41
CA SER A 433 -7.14 -19.11 30.01
C SER A 433 -6.99 -20.30 30.96
N GLU A 434 -8.13 -20.83 31.38
CA GLU A 434 -8.21 -21.96 32.32
C GLU A 434 -8.63 -23.21 31.56
N PRO A 435 -8.25 -24.43 31.99
CA PRO A 435 -8.77 -25.67 31.41
C PRO A 435 -10.30 -25.60 31.23
N GLN A 436 -10.86 -25.87 30.05
CA GLN A 436 -10.29 -26.55 28.87
C GLN A 436 -9.59 -25.66 27.82
N TYR A 437 -9.23 -24.43 28.16
CA TYR A 437 -8.56 -23.45 27.30
C TYR A 437 -9.36 -22.99 26.08
N THR A 438 -10.68 -22.91 26.24
CA THR A 438 -11.63 -22.50 25.18
C THR A 438 -12.03 -21.03 25.26
N THR A 439 -11.71 -20.35 26.37
CA THR A 439 -12.07 -18.95 26.62
C THR A 439 -10.88 -18.20 27.17
N VAL A 440 -10.72 -16.95 26.73
CA VAL A 440 -9.71 -16.02 27.23
C VAL A 440 -10.39 -15.00 28.12
N LYS A 441 -9.83 -14.76 29.31
CA LYS A 441 -10.37 -13.84 30.32
C LYS A 441 -9.33 -12.76 30.62
N PHE A 442 -9.78 -11.54 30.85
CA PHE A 442 -8.91 -10.43 31.18
C PHE A 442 -8.47 -10.50 32.65
N ALA A 443 -7.17 -10.40 32.92
CA ALA A 443 -6.60 -10.43 34.28
C ALA A 443 -6.35 -9.03 34.85
N GLY A 444 -5.85 -8.10 34.02
CA GLY A 444 -5.47 -6.76 34.45
C GLY A 444 -4.37 -6.15 33.57
N GLN A 445 -3.90 -4.96 33.92
CA GLN A 445 -2.81 -4.27 33.19
C GLN A 445 -1.46 -4.50 33.87
N ILE A 446 -0.43 -4.89 33.12
CA ILE A 446 0.92 -5.15 33.61
C ILE A 446 1.54 -3.85 34.15
N THR A 447 1.97 -3.86 35.40
CA THR A 447 2.59 -2.73 36.09
C THR A 447 4.07 -2.92 36.34
N ASN A 448 4.55 -4.17 36.39
CA ASN A 448 5.96 -4.49 36.59
C ASN A 448 6.30 -5.90 36.07
N ILE A 449 7.55 -6.10 35.67
CA ILE A 449 8.10 -7.37 35.19
C ILE A 449 9.44 -7.60 35.89
N GLU A 450 9.63 -8.74 36.52
CA GLU A 450 10.87 -9.08 37.23
C GLU A 450 11.40 -10.43 36.73
N VAL A 451 12.56 -10.39 36.08
CA VAL A 451 13.25 -11.57 35.57
C VAL A 451 14.69 -11.56 36.09
N ASP A 452 14.97 -12.44 37.05
CA ASP A 452 16.32 -12.83 37.45
C ASP A 452 16.34 -14.35 37.63
N LEU A 453 16.61 -15.05 36.53
CA LEU A 453 16.59 -16.50 36.47
C LEU A 453 17.65 -17.14 37.39
N ARG A 454 18.74 -16.44 37.70
CA ARG A 454 19.80 -16.96 38.59
C ARG A 454 19.36 -16.93 40.05
N SER A 455 18.60 -15.91 40.43
CA SER A 455 18.00 -15.78 41.75
C SER A 455 16.63 -16.47 41.88
N GLY A 456 16.18 -17.18 40.85
CA GLY A 456 14.90 -17.90 40.82
C GLY A 456 13.68 -16.99 40.65
N ILE A 457 13.87 -15.75 40.20
CA ILE A 457 12.81 -14.76 40.00
C ILE A 457 12.37 -14.77 38.54
N ASN A 458 11.10 -15.06 38.31
CA ASN A 458 10.48 -15.00 36.99
C ASN A 458 8.98 -14.71 37.18
N ARG A 459 8.60 -13.44 37.24
CA ARG A 459 7.25 -13.02 37.62
C ARG A 459 6.84 -11.70 37.01
N LEU A 460 5.52 -11.49 36.93
CA LEU A 460 4.89 -10.25 36.49
C LEU A 460 3.83 -9.79 37.49
N PHE A 461 3.58 -8.49 37.47
CA PHE A 461 2.61 -7.81 38.32
C PHE A 461 1.58 -7.12 37.44
N ALA A 462 0.30 -7.27 37.78
CA ALA A 462 -0.79 -6.61 37.07
C ALA A 462 -1.77 -5.90 38.02
N ASN A 463 -2.22 -4.71 37.64
CA ASN A 463 -3.32 -4.00 38.27
C ASN A 463 -4.66 -4.58 37.81
N THR A 464 -5.40 -5.15 38.75
CA THR A 464 -6.71 -5.77 38.53
C THR A 464 -7.89 -4.81 38.74
N SER A 465 -7.63 -3.54 39.08
CA SER A 465 -8.67 -2.52 39.28
C SER A 465 -9.26 -1.98 37.98
N ILE A 466 -8.95 -2.61 36.84
CA ILE A 466 -9.46 -2.21 35.53
C ILE A 466 -10.78 -2.93 35.26
N THR A 467 -11.77 -2.17 34.76
CA THR A 467 -13.10 -2.71 34.41
C THR A 467 -12.98 -3.93 33.51
N GLY A 468 -13.73 -4.99 33.85
CA GLY A 468 -13.73 -6.25 33.10
C GLY A 468 -12.68 -7.27 33.53
N ALA A 469 -11.78 -6.93 34.47
CA ALA A 469 -10.84 -7.90 35.05
C ALA A 469 -11.59 -9.00 35.80
N GLN A 470 -11.17 -10.25 35.59
CA GLN A 470 -11.77 -11.45 36.17
C GLN A 470 -10.77 -12.15 37.09
N THR A 471 -11.31 -12.86 38.09
CA THR A 471 -10.52 -13.63 39.04
C THR A 471 -10.06 -14.96 38.43
N ILE A 472 -8.82 -15.35 38.71
CA ILE A 472 -8.28 -16.66 38.37
C ILE A 472 -8.79 -17.69 39.40
N GLY A 473 -9.32 -18.83 38.92
CA GLY A 473 -9.89 -19.89 39.76
C GLY A 473 -9.03 -21.15 39.88
N VAL A 474 -7.97 -21.29 39.07
CA VAL A 474 -7.05 -22.44 39.08
C VAL A 474 -5.63 -22.02 39.43
N THR A 475 -4.80 -22.96 39.90
CA THR A 475 -3.42 -22.67 40.32
C THR A 475 -2.47 -22.39 39.16
N ASP A 476 -2.67 -23.05 38.01
CA ASP A 476 -1.75 -23.04 36.86
C ASP A 476 -2.44 -22.59 35.54
N PRO A 477 -3.12 -21.43 35.49
CA PRO A 477 -3.72 -20.96 34.23
C PRO A 477 -2.64 -20.76 33.16
N TYR A 478 -3.05 -20.82 31.90
CA TYR A 478 -2.21 -20.38 30.79
C TYR A 478 -2.30 -18.87 30.65
N MET A 479 -1.16 -18.19 30.65
CA MET A 479 -1.09 -16.73 30.54
C MET A 479 -0.68 -16.30 29.15
N LEU A 480 -1.28 -15.21 28.72
CA LEU A 480 -0.98 -14.50 27.48
C LEU A 480 -1.14 -13.00 27.74
N TYR A 481 -0.56 -12.18 26.88
CA TYR A 481 -0.70 -10.74 26.95
C TYR A 481 -1.05 -10.18 25.57
N ILE A 482 -1.72 -9.03 25.59
CA ILE A 482 -1.98 -8.22 24.41
C ILE A 482 -1.25 -6.89 24.61
N LYS A 483 -0.44 -6.52 23.63
CA LYS A 483 0.28 -5.25 23.62
C LYS A 483 -0.70 -4.08 23.73
N ASN A 484 -0.33 -3.03 24.46
CA ASN A 484 -1.11 -1.80 24.48
C ASN A 484 -1.04 -1.10 23.11
N ILE A 485 -2.12 -1.21 22.34
CA ILE A 485 -2.24 -0.69 20.96
C ILE A 485 -2.31 0.84 20.87
N GLU A 486 -2.57 1.56 21.96
CA GLU A 486 -2.45 3.03 21.98
C GLU A 486 -0.99 3.48 22.09
N ALA A 487 -0.15 2.67 22.73
CA ALA A 487 1.29 2.91 22.90
C ALA A 487 2.11 2.35 21.72
N GLU A 488 1.67 1.25 21.09
CA GLU A 488 2.31 0.69 19.90
C GLU A 488 1.52 1.00 18.62
N VAL A 489 2.04 1.94 17.83
CA VAL A 489 1.48 2.29 16.52
C VAL A 489 1.90 1.26 15.48
N ASN A 490 1.15 0.17 15.39
CA ASN A 490 1.32 -0.85 14.34
C ASN A 490 0.46 -0.58 13.09
N GLY A 491 -0.37 0.48 13.13
CA GLY A 491 -1.36 0.77 12.10
C GLY A 491 -2.49 -0.25 12.08
N MET A 492 -3.28 -0.24 11.01
CA MET A 492 -4.37 -1.20 10.77
C MET A 492 -4.09 -2.08 9.57
N LEU A 493 -4.22 -3.40 9.76
CA LEU A 493 -4.12 -4.39 8.68
C LEU A 493 -5.47 -4.54 7.99
N GLY A 494 -5.47 -4.56 6.66
CA GLY A 494 -6.64 -4.87 5.85
C GLY A 494 -6.44 -4.63 4.36
N HIS A 495 -7.41 -5.03 3.56
CA HIS A 495 -7.46 -4.79 2.13
C HIS A 495 -8.05 -3.42 1.78
N GLN A 496 -8.86 -2.87 2.67
CA GLN A 496 -9.42 -1.53 2.54
C GLN A 496 -9.57 -0.88 3.92
N LEU A 497 -9.58 0.45 3.96
CA LEU A 497 -9.85 1.19 5.19
C LEU A 497 -11.07 2.06 4.97
N ASN A 498 -12.20 1.67 5.56
CA ASN A 498 -13.36 2.53 5.68
C ASN A 498 -13.10 3.51 6.83
N PHE A 499 -13.34 4.79 6.61
CA PHE A 499 -13.16 5.79 7.65
C PHE A 499 -14.30 6.81 7.66
N THR A 500 -14.55 7.35 8.83
CA THR A 500 -15.53 8.39 9.11
C THR A 500 -14.84 9.52 9.87
N LEU A 501 -14.82 10.69 9.26
CA LEU A 501 -14.35 11.94 9.84
C LEU A 501 -15.53 12.66 10.51
N THR A 502 -15.30 13.22 11.69
CA THR A 502 -16.29 14.03 12.43
C THR A 502 -15.69 15.35 12.90
N ASN A 503 -16.45 16.44 12.78
CA ASN A 503 -16.05 17.77 13.24
C ASN A 503 -17.27 18.53 13.77
N SER A 504 -17.15 19.04 14.99
CA SER A 504 -18.22 19.75 15.70
C SER A 504 -18.09 21.28 15.62
N SER A 505 -17.27 21.80 14.71
CA SER A 505 -17.07 23.24 14.53
C SER A 505 -18.36 23.91 14.07
N THR A 506 -18.65 25.06 14.67
CA THR A 506 -19.75 25.94 14.27
C THR A 506 -19.31 27.03 13.29
N THR A 507 -18.03 27.07 12.91
CA THR A 507 -17.50 27.98 11.88
C THR A 507 -17.28 27.22 10.57
N SER A 508 -16.94 27.94 9.50
CA SER A 508 -16.53 27.27 8.26
C SER A 508 -15.28 26.43 8.51
N VAL A 509 -15.25 25.25 7.90
CA VAL A 509 -14.12 24.32 7.86
C VAL A 509 -14.00 23.81 6.43
N GLU A 510 -12.79 23.72 5.92
CA GLU A 510 -12.47 23.19 4.59
C GLU A 510 -11.65 21.91 4.72
N LEU A 511 -12.06 20.86 4.01
CA LEU A 511 -11.30 19.62 3.84
C LEU A 511 -11.22 19.33 2.35
N PHE A 512 -10.00 19.37 1.81
CA PHE A 512 -9.73 19.16 0.40
C PHE A 512 -9.45 17.70 0.07
N ALA A 513 -8.60 17.05 0.87
CA ALA A 513 -8.20 15.66 0.68
C ALA A 513 -7.90 14.96 2.00
N VAL A 514 -8.03 13.63 1.96
CA VAL A 514 -7.63 12.73 3.04
C VAL A 514 -6.68 11.72 2.41
N GLU A 515 -5.49 11.60 2.98
CA GLU A 515 -4.45 10.71 2.50
C GLU A 515 -4.07 9.74 3.61
N ALA A 516 -3.51 8.60 3.23
CA ALA A 516 -2.99 7.61 4.16
C ALA A 516 -1.67 7.06 3.63
N GLU A 517 -0.67 6.92 4.49
CA GLU A 517 0.49 6.12 4.15
C GLU A 517 0.18 4.65 4.36
N VAL A 518 0.37 3.89 3.29
CA VAL A 518 0.00 2.48 3.22
C VAL A 518 1.19 1.69 2.75
N MET A 519 1.50 0.61 3.47
CA MET A 519 2.52 -0.34 3.04
C MET A 519 1.89 -1.70 2.77
N LYS A 520 2.42 -2.43 1.78
CA LYS A 520 2.04 -3.81 1.52
C LYS A 520 2.46 -4.68 2.70
N SER A 521 1.55 -5.51 3.18
CA SER A 521 1.82 -6.51 4.21
C SER A 521 2.26 -7.80 3.55
N TYR A 522 3.47 -8.26 3.88
CA TYR A 522 3.94 -9.60 3.54
C TYR A 522 3.67 -10.54 4.71
N PRO A 523 2.91 -11.63 4.53
CA PRO A 523 2.57 -12.58 5.60
C PRO A 523 3.77 -13.19 6.32
#